data_AF-A0A357ZHK8-F1
#
_entry.id   AF-A0A357ZHK8-F1
#
_cell.length_a   1.000
_cell.length_b   1.000
_cell.length_c   1.000
_cell.angle_alpha   90.00
_cell.angle_beta   90.00
_cell.angle_gamma   90.00
#
_symmetry.space_group_name_H-M   'P 1'
#
loop_
_entity.id
_entity.type
_entity.pdbx_description
1 polymer ?
#
loop_
_entity_poly.entity_id
_entity_poly.type
_entity_poly.pdbx_seq_one_letter_code
_entity_poly.pdbx_strand_id
1 'polypeptide(L)'
;MKAYLKTYFAKMRGQGHAPPLVSFPEVLWSWLGALVGIGLVAYLDAQFVDKFGLMFLVGSFGASAVLVYGAPKSPLAQPRNVLGGHVVSALVGISVRLFVSAPSWA
;
A
#
# COMPACT_ATOMS: atom_id res chain seq x y z
N MET A 1 5.14 16.60 -32.60
CA MET A 1 4.29 16.63 -31.38
C MET A 1 3.00 15.82 -31.50
N LYS A 2 2.11 16.08 -32.47
CA LYS A 2 0.83 15.34 -32.65
C LYS A 2 0.99 13.81 -32.81
N ALA A 3 2.02 13.37 -33.53
CA ALA A 3 2.30 11.93 -33.71
C ALA A 3 2.67 11.24 -32.38
N TYR A 4 3.51 11.87 -31.55
CA TYR A 4 3.94 11.35 -30.26
C TYR A 4 2.79 11.17 -29.26
N LEU A 5 1.90 12.17 -29.20
CA LEU A 5 0.67 12.10 -28.40
C LEU A 5 -0.20 10.92 -28.86
N LYS A 6 -0.38 10.75 -30.17
CA LYS A 6 -1.19 9.66 -30.73
C LYS A 6 -0.63 8.29 -30.34
N THR A 7 0.69 8.10 -30.38
CA THR A 7 1.35 6.86 -29.96
C THR A 7 1.27 6.63 -28.45
N TYR A 8 1.34 7.70 -27.63
CA TYR A 8 1.17 7.60 -26.18
C TYR A 8 -0.25 7.17 -25.80
N PHE A 9 -1.27 7.82 -26.35
CA PHE A 9 -2.67 7.44 -26.13
C PHE A 9 -2.99 6.04 -26.69
N ALA A 10 -2.32 5.62 -27.76
CA ALA A 10 -2.44 4.26 -28.28
C ALA A 10 -1.88 3.17 -27.33
N LYS A 11 -0.94 3.48 -26.42
CA LYS A 11 -0.47 2.52 -25.40
C LYS A 11 -1.53 2.22 -24.34
N MET A 12 -2.37 3.20 -24.00
CA MET A 12 -3.46 3.04 -23.01
C MET A 12 -4.59 2.12 -23.50
N ARG A 13 -4.62 1.81 -24.80
CA ARG A 13 -5.59 0.87 -25.38
C ARG A 13 -5.40 -0.58 -24.91
N GLY A 14 -4.24 -0.88 -24.30
CA GLY A 14 -3.86 -2.23 -23.89
C GLY A 14 -3.53 -3.10 -25.11
N GLN A 15 -2.41 -3.80 -25.08
CA GLN A 15 -2.06 -4.77 -26.12
C GLN A 15 -1.67 -6.07 -25.43
N GLY A 16 -2.39 -7.15 -25.69
CA GLY A 16 -2.10 -8.47 -25.14
C GLY A 16 -3.33 -9.32 -24.80
N HIS A 17 -3.08 -10.58 -24.48
CA HIS A 17 -4.06 -11.47 -23.85
C HIS A 17 -4.07 -11.24 -22.34
N ALA A 18 -5.25 -11.29 -21.72
CA ALA A 18 -5.37 -11.27 -20.28
C ALA A 18 -4.63 -12.48 -19.67
N PRO A 19 -3.95 -12.32 -18.52
CA PRO A 19 -3.38 -13.45 -17.81
C PRO A 19 -4.49 -14.44 -17.41
N PRO A 20 -4.15 -15.74 -17.27
CA PRO A 20 -5.11 -16.74 -16.82
C PRO A 20 -5.70 -16.37 -15.46
N LEU A 21 -6.97 -16.73 -15.24
CA LEU A 21 -7.65 -16.49 -13.97
C LEU A 21 -6.91 -17.20 -12.83
N VAL A 22 -6.82 -16.53 -11.69
CA VAL A 22 -6.33 -17.12 -10.44
C VAL A 22 -7.31 -18.17 -9.92
N SER A 23 -6.78 -19.23 -9.32
CA SER A 23 -7.59 -20.31 -8.78
C SER A 23 -8.40 -19.84 -7.56
N PHE A 24 -9.61 -20.38 -7.36
CA PHE A 24 -10.45 -20.00 -6.23
C PHE A 24 -9.78 -20.20 -4.85
N PRO A 25 -9.03 -21.29 -4.59
CA PRO A 25 -8.32 -21.45 -3.32
C PRO A 25 -7.30 -20.33 -3.07
N GLU A 26 -6.59 -19.88 -4.10
CA GLU A 26 -5.61 -18.79 -4.00
C GLU A 26 -6.29 -17.46 -3.64
N VAL A 27 -7.44 -17.18 -4.25
CA VAL A 27 -8.28 -16.01 -3.91
C VAL A 27 -8.75 -16.09 -2.46
N LEU A 28 -9.22 -17.25 -2.00
CA LEU A 28 -9.69 -17.44 -0.64
C LEU A 28 -8.58 -17.22 0.40
N TRP A 29 -7.38 -17.77 0.14
CA TRP A 29 -6.22 -17.56 1.00
C TRP A 29 -5.75 -16.10 1.02
N SER A 30 -5.75 -15.43 -0.13
CA SER A 30 -5.46 -14.00 -0.21
C SER A 30 -6.47 -13.19 0.59
N TRP A 31 -7.75 -13.50 0.47
CA TRP A 31 -8.82 -12.80 1.19
C TRP A 31 -8.74 -13.01 2.70
N LEU A 32 -8.58 -14.27 3.15
CA LEU A 32 -8.43 -14.60 4.58
C LEU A 32 -7.17 -13.94 5.17
N GLY A 33 -6.04 -14.01 4.45
CA GLY A 33 -4.79 -13.38 4.88
C GLY A 33 -4.93 -11.87 5.01
N ALA A 34 -5.55 -11.20 4.04
CA ALA A 34 -5.79 -9.76 4.08
C ALA A 34 -6.78 -9.37 5.20
N LEU A 35 -7.85 -10.12 5.39
CA LEU A 35 -8.85 -9.88 6.43
C LEU A 35 -8.22 -9.97 7.83
N VAL A 36 -7.47 -11.04 8.09
CA VAL A 36 -6.81 -11.24 9.39
C VAL A 36 -5.69 -10.22 9.58
N GLY A 37 -4.88 -9.96 8.55
CA GLY A 37 -3.77 -9.01 8.61
C GLY A 37 -4.24 -7.58 8.90
N ILE A 38 -5.17 -7.06 8.11
CA ILE A 38 -5.73 -5.71 8.32
C ILE A 38 -6.57 -5.65 9.59
N GLY A 39 -7.31 -6.71 9.93
CA GLY A 39 -8.05 -6.79 11.19
C GLY A 39 -7.13 -6.66 12.41
N LEU A 40 -5.96 -7.31 12.38
CA LEU A 40 -4.96 -7.18 13.43
C LEU A 40 -4.36 -5.77 13.46
N VAL A 41 -4.05 -5.17 12.32
CA VAL A 41 -3.57 -3.79 12.24
C VAL A 41 -4.61 -2.82 12.82
N ALA A 42 -5.88 -2.96 12.46
CA ALA A 42 -6.97 -2.13 12.98
C ALA A 42 -7.16 -2.31 14.49
N TYR A 43 -7.02 -3.54 15.00
CA TYR A 43 -7.07 -3.80 16.43
C TYR A 43 -5.89 -3.13 17.16
N LEU A 44 -4.67 -3.24 16.64
CA LEU A 44 -3.49 -2.59 17.22
C LEU A 44 -3.61 -1.05 17.14
N ASP A 45 -4.12 -0.53 16.03
CA ASP A 45 -4.40 0.90 15.85
C ASP A 45 -5.36 1.40 16.93
N ALA A 46 -6.50 0.70 17.12
CA ALA A 46 -7.49 1.01 18.16
C ALA A 46 -6.90 1.00 19.60
N GLN A 47 -5.98 0.07 19.90
CA GLN A 47 -5.41 -0.06 21.25
C GLN A 47 -4.28 0.94 21.53
N PHE A 48 -3.41 1.19 20.56
CA PHE A 48 -2.14 1.89 20.79
C PHE A 48 -2.07 3.27 20.11
N VAL A 49 -2.78 3.47 19.00
CA VAL A 49 -2.56 4.58 18.08
C VAL A 49 -3.75 5.55 18.05
N ASP A 50 -4.96 5.08 18.30
CA ASP A 50 -6.20 5.87 18.19
C ASP A 50 -6.22 7.09 19.14
N LYS A 51 -5.45 7.05 20.22
CA LYS A 51 -5.20 8.19 21.12
C LYS A 51 -4.56 9.40 20.41
N PHE A 52 -3.98 9.20 19.23
CA PHE A 52 -3.30 10.22 18.42
C PHE A 52 -4.12 10.66 17.20
N GLY A 53 -5.33 10.13 16.97
CA GLY A 53 -6.20 10.52 15.85
C GLY A 53 -5.65 10.17 14.46
N LEU A 54 -4.82 9.13 14.36
CA LEU A 54 -4.11 8.77 13.12
C LEU A 54 -4.93 7.86 12.20
N MET A 55 -6.15 8.29 11.84
CA MET A 55 -7.07 7.56 10.94
C MET A 55 -6.45 7.13 9.60
N PHE A 56 -5.36 7.78 9.17
CA PHE A 56 -4.64 7.47 7.93
C PHE A 56 -3.81 6.18 7.98
N LEU A 57 -3.56 5.60 9.16
CA LEU A 57 -2.72 4.42 9.31
C LEU A 57 -3.33 3.20 8.61
N VAL A 58 -4.63 2.96 8.82
CA VAL A 58 -5.37 1.85 8.22
C VAL A 58 -5.39 1.93 6.69
N GLY A 59 -5.51 3.15 6.13
CA GLY A 59 -5.44 3.36 4.67
C GLY A 59 -4.09 2.97 4.07
N SER A 60 -3.00 3.39 4.71
CA SER A 60 -1.63 3.05 4.28
C SER A 60 -1.36 1.55 4.34
N PHE A 61 -1.74 0.90 5.45
CA PHE A 61 -1.58 -0.55 5.59
C PHE A 61 -2.52 -1.34 4.67
N GLY A 62 -3.72 -0.82 4.40
CA GLY A 62 -4.67 -1.39 3.43
C GLY A 62 -4.06 -1.51 2.02
N ALA A 63 -3.41 -0.46 1.52
CA ALA A 63 -2.71 -0.50 0.23
C ALA A 63 -1.57 -1.54 0.22
N SER A 64 -0.83 -1.67 1.33
CA SER A 64 0.23 -2.66 1.47
C SER A 64 -0.33 -4.09 1.47
N ALA A 65 -1.46 -4.33 2.15
CA ALA A 65 -2.11 -5.64 2.17
C ALA A 65 -2.57 -6.09 0.79
N VAL A 66 -3.11 -5.19 -0.05
CA VAL A 66 -3.47 -5.53 -1.43
C VAL A 66 -2.26 -6.07 -2.21
N LEU A 67 -1.09 -5.47 -2.04
CA LEU A 67 0.13 -5.94 -2.70
C LEU A 67 0.66 -7.24 -2.11
N VAL A 68 0.74 -7.33 -0.78
CA VAL A 68 1.32 -8.50 -0.09
C VAL A 68 0.47 -9.75 -0.28
N TYR A 69 -0.85 -9.64 -0.15
CA TYR A 69 -1.76 -10.78 -0.24
C TYR A 69 -2.26 -11.02 -1.67
N GLY A 70 -2.54 -9.95 -2.43
CA GLY A 70 -3.08 -10.06 -3.80
C GLY A 70 -2.02 -10.30 -4.88
N ALA A 71 -0.76 -9.96 -4.62
CA ALA A 71 0.34 -10.19 -5.56
C ALA A 71 1.65 -10.56 -4.83
N PRO A 72 1.70 -11.66 -4.05
CA PRO A 72 2.85 -12.01 -3.21
C PRO A 72 4.14 -12.23 -4.01
N LYS A 73 4.03 -12.66 -5.27
CA LYS A 73 5.17 -12.84 -6.20
C LYS A 73 5.70 -11.52 -6.76
N SER A 74 5.01 -10.41 -6.53
CA SER A 74 5.44 -9.10 -7.00
C SER A 74 6.79 -8.73 -6.36
N PRO A 75 7.73 -8.14 -7.11
CA PRO A 75 8.95 -7.59 -6.53
C PRO A 75 8.65 -6.51 -5.48
N LEU A 76 7.52 -5.80 -5.59
CA LEU A 76 7.10 -4.77 -4.62
C LEU A 76 6.57 -5.36 -3.31
N ALA A 77 5.99 -6.57 -3.36
CA ALA A 77 5.43 -7.26 -2.19
C ALA A 77 6.50 -7.97 -1.35
N GLN A 78 7.76 -7.99 -1.81
CA GLN A 78 8.84 -8.65 -1.08
C GLN A 78 9.06 -8.00 0.29
N PRO A 79 9.32 -8.79 1.36
CA PRO A 79 9.32 -8.31 2.73
C PRO A 79 10.33 -7.17 2.96
N ARG A 80 11.47 -7.22 2.26
CA ARG A 80 12.48 -6.15 2.30
C ARG A 80 11.95 -4.80 1.82
N ASN A 81 11.08 -4.78 0.81
CA ASN A 81 10.55 -3.54 0.23
C ASN A 81 9.45 -2.98 1.11
N VAL A 82 8.60 -3.85 1.68
CA VAL A 82 7.53 -3.45 2.60
C VAL A 82 8.13 -2.89 3.89
N LEU A 83 8.99 -3.66 4.57
CA LEU A 83 9.59 -3.24 5.84
C LEU A 83 10.53 -2.05 5.66
N GLY A 84 11.42 -2.09 4.67
CA GLY A 84 12.34 -1.00 4.37
C GLY A 84 11.60 0.29 4.03
N GLY A 85 10.55 0.20 3.20
CA GLY A 85 9.73 1.35 2.83
C GLY A 85 9.03 1.99 4.03
N HIS A 86 8.44 1.18 4.92
CA HIS A 86 7.78 1.70 6.14
C HIS A 86 8.79 2.30 7.11
N VAL A 87 9.94 1.67 7.34
CA VAL A 87 10.99 2.18 8.23
C VAL A 87 11.53 3.52 7.72
N VAL A 88 11.90 3.60 6.43
CA VAL A 88 12.40 4.84 5.84
C VAL A 88 11.33 5.94 5.89
N SER A 89 10.07 5.61 5.57
CA SER A 89 8.97 6.58 5.63
C SER A 89 8.71 7.09 7.05
N ALA A 90 8.75 6.20 8.05
CA ALA A 90 8.61 6.58 9.45
C ALA A 90 9.77 7.46 9.93
N LEU A 91 11.01 7.11 9.59
CA LEU A 91 12.20 7.91 9.92
C LEU A 91 12.12 9.31 9.33
N VAL A 92 11.76 9.42 8.04
CA VAL A 92 11.58 10.71 7.38
C VAL A 92 10.43 11.50 8.01
N GLY A 93 9.27 10.87 8.23
CA GLY A 93 8.12 11.53 8.84
C GLY A 93 8.41 12.06 10.25
N ILE A 94 9.08 11.26 11.09
CA ILE A 94 9.50 11.65 12.44
C ILE A 94 10.54 12.77 12.37
N SER A 95 11.53 12.66 11.48
CA SER A 95 12.55 13.70 11.30
C SER A 95 11.90 15.04 10.94
N VAL A 96 10.99 15.03 9.97
CA VAL A 96 10.25 16.24 9.57
C VAL A 96 9.46 16.81 10.76
N ARG A 97 8.76 15.97 11.53
CA ARG A 97 8.03 16.41 12.73
C ARG A 97 8.92 17.01 13.81
N LEU A 98 10.18 16.57 13.93
CA LEU A 98 11.13 17.08 14.92
C LEU A 98 11.80 18.39 14.48
N PHE A 99 12.10 18.55 13.18
CA PHE A 99 12.83 19.71 12.66
C PHE A 99 11.91 20.84 12.17
N VAL A 100 10.67 20.54 11.81
CA VAL A 100 9.68 21.54 11.40
C VAL A 100 8.84 21.89 12.62
N SER A 101 9.00 23.11 13.11
CA SER A 101 8.13 23.67 14.16
C SER A 101 6.67 23.56 13.71
N ALA A 102 5.80 23.08 14.62
CA ALA A 102 4.38 22.95 14.33
C ALA A 102 3.85 24.28 13.75
N PRO A 103 3.05 24.24 12.66
CA PRO A 103 2.44 25.45 12.14
C PRO A 103 1.64 26.13 13.25
N SER A 104 1.70 27.46 13.33
CA SER A 104 1.04 28.24 14.40
C SER A 104 -0.50 28.14 14.42
N TRP A 105 -1.09 27.38 13.50
CA TRP A 105 -2.53 27.14 13.36
C TRP A 105 -2.95 25.73 13.82
N ALA A 106 -2.01 24.89 14.25
CA ALA A 106 -2.25 23.53 14.75
C ALA A 106 -2.44 23.48 16.28
#